data_AF-A0A317EHW1-F1
#
_entry.id   AF-A0A317EHW1-F1
#
_cell.length_a   1.000
_cell.length_b   1.000
_cell.length_c   1.000
_cell.angle_alpha   90.00
_cell.angle_beta   90.00
_cell.angle_gamma   90.00
#
_symmetry.space_group_name_H-M   'P 1'
#
loop_
_entity.id
_entity.type
_entity.pdbx_description
1 polymer ?
#
loop_
_entity_poly.entity_id
_entity_poly.type
_entity_poly.pdbx_seq_one_letter_code
_entity_poly.pdbx_strand_id
1 'polypeptide(L)'
;MSNIGLNTNVFRITGKYLDILNDFIVRAKIHSEISESKKKELIEFLTKINDTENAQPQFQLLSSIIERELRNSHKRPVLYLNSLMEEIRDGALESVVPKIEFIVEALDTENSEALSKIKGD
;
A
#
# COMPACT_ATOMS: atom_id res chain seq x y z
N MET A 1 23.25 12.19 -2.77
CA MET A 1 23.11 10.77 -2.37
C MET A 1 23.12 9.95 -3.65
N SER A 2 23.81 8.80 -3.70
CA SER A 2 23.83 7.99 -4.94
C SER A 2 22.42 7.51 -5.27
N ASN A 3 22.07 7.53 -6.57
CA ASN A 3 20.78 7.07 -7.07
C ASN A 3 20.47 5.63 -6.59
N ILE A 4 21.53 4.81 -6.48
CA ILE A 4 21.48 3.43 -5.97
C ILE A 4 20.97 3.36 -4.52
N GLY A 5 21.45 4.23 -3.62
CA GLY A 5 21.04 4.20 -2.22
C GLY A 5 19.56 4.52 -2.00
N LEU A 6 19.02 5.45 -2.81
CA LEU A 6 17.59 5.76 -2.80
C LEU A 6 16.76 4.60 -3.35
N ASN A 7 17.15 4.03 -4.50
CA ASN A 7 16.43 2.89 -5.09
C ASN A 7 16.45 1.65 -4.18
N THR A 8 17.56 1.36 -3.49
CA THR A 8 17.61 0.28 -2.49
C THR A 8 16.59 0.49 -1.37
N ASN A 9 16.41 1.75 -0.91
CA ASN A 9 15.40 2.05 0.10
C ASN A 9 13.99 1.88 -0.45
N VAL A 10 13.71 2.35 -1.67
CA VAL A 10 12.41 2.17 -2.33
C VAL A 10 12.08 0.69 -2.46
N PHE A 11 13.00 -0.12 -3.02
CA PHE A 11 12.84 -1.56 -3.16
C PHE A 11 12.56 -2.25 -1.82
N ARG A 12 13.37 -1.96 -0.80
CA ARG A 12 13.22 -2.60 0.52
C ARG A 12 11.90 -2.21 1.21
N ILE A 13 11.51 -0.94 1.14
CA ILE A 13 10.31 -0.44 1.82
C ILE A 13 9.06 -0.96 1.11
N THR A 14 8.94 -0.76 -0.20
CA THR A 14 7.79 -1.23 -0.98
C THR A 14 7.60 -2.75 -0.84
N GLY A 15 8.67 -3.54 -0.96
CA GLY A 15 8.63 -4.99 -0.80
C GLY A 15 8.08 -5.43 0.55
N LYS A 16 8.55 -4.81 1.66
CA LYS A 16 8.06 -5.13 3.00
C LYS A 16 6.54 -4.95 3.16
N TYR A 17 5.99 -3.88 2.57
CA TYR A 17 4.58 -3.55 2.76
C TYR A 17 3.68 -4.23 1.71
N LEU A 18 4.23 -4.63 0.56
CA LEU A 18 3.58 -5.55 -0.38
C LEU A 18 3.22 -6.87 0.28
N ASP A 19 4.10 -7.43 1.12
CA ASP A 19 3.82 -8.67 1.85
C ASP A 19 2.55 -8.57 2.72
N ILE A 20 2.35 -7.44 3.41
CA ILE A 20 1.18 -7.20 4.27
C ILE A 20 -0.10 -7.16 3.42
N LEU A 21 -0.07 -6.44 2.30
CA LEU A 21 -1.21 -6.29 1.42
C LEU A 21 -1.57 -7.61 0.72
N ASN A 22 -0.56 -8.36 0.26
CA ASN A 22 -0.73 -9.64 -0.40
C ASN A 22 -1.27 -10.71 0.55
N ASP A 23 -0.76 -10.79 1.80
CA ASP A 23 -1.32 -11.70 2.82
C ASP A 23 -2.81 -11.41 3.06
N PHE A 24 -3.20 -10.13 3.11
CA PHE A 24 -4.61 -9.76 3.24
C PHE A 24 -5.45 -10.21 2.03
N ILE A 25 -5.02 -9.91 0.81
CA ILE A 25 -5.76 -10.28 -0.43
C ILE A 25 -5.94 -11.81 -0.50
N VAL A 26 -4.88 -12.57 -0.26
CA VAL A 26 -4.92 -14.05 -0.31
C VAL A 26 -5.95 -14.57 0.69
N ARG A 27 -5.94 -14.06 1.92
CA ARG A 27 -6.91 -14.45 2.95
C ARG A 27 -8.34 -14.06 2.55
N ALA A 28 -8.54 -12.87 2.00
CA ALA A 28 -9.85 -12.38 1.57
C ALA A 28 -10.45 -13.25 0.46
N LYS A 29 -9.61 -13.80 -0.43
CA LYS A 29 -10.05 -14.65 -1.54
C LYS A 29 -10.31 -16.09 -1.15
N ILE A 30 -9.63 -16.61 -0.12
CA ILE A 30 -9.76 -18.01 0.32
C ILE A 30 -10.86 -18.17 1.38
N HIS A 31 -11.03 -17.17 2.26
CA HIS A 31 -11.95 -17.23 3.38
C HIS A 31 -13.13 -16.29 3.16
N SER A 32 -14.31 -16.69 3.64
CA SER A 32 -15.50 -15.83 3.66
C SER A 32 -15.36 -14.66 4.63
N GLU A 33 -14.46 -14.76 5.60
CA GLU A 33 -14.23 -13.74 6.63
C GLU A 33 -12.73 -13.62 6.96
N ILE A 34 -12.29 -12.40 7.26
CA ILE A 34 -10.93 -12.10 7.74
C ILE A 34 -11.00 -11.84 9.25
N SER A 35 -10.01 -12.36 9.98
CA SER A 35 -9.92 -12.14 11.43
C SER A 35 -9.78 -10.65 11.78
N GLU A 36 -10.40 -10.25 12.89
CA GLU A 36 -10.35 -8.87 13.38
C GLU A 36 -8.91 -8.36 13.61
N SER A 37 -8.00 -9.25 14.01
CA SER A 37 -6.57 -8.93 14.13
C SER A 37 -5.95 -8.47 12.81
N LYS A 38 -6.33 -9.10 11.69
CA LYS A 38 -5.80 -8.78 10.36
C LYS A 38 -6.43 -7.52 9.78
N LYS A 39 -7.74 -7.32 10.01
CA LYS A 39 -8.40 -6.05 9.70
C LYS A 39 -7.72 -4.89 10.43
N LYS A 40 -7.45 -5.06 11.74
CA LYS A 40 -6.76 -4.05 12.56
C LYS A 40 -5.36 -3.76 12.05
N GLU A 41 -4.57 -4.78 11.73
CA GLU A 41 -3.22 -4.61 11.16
C GLU A 41 -3.25 -3.77 9.87
N LEU A 42 -4.17 -4.07 8.96
CA LEU A 42 -4.31 -3.33 7.71
C LEU A 42 -4.80 -1.89 7.93
N ILE A 43 -5.78 -1.68 8.82
CA ILE A 43 -6.29 -0.34 9.15
C ILE A 43 -5.17 0.51 9.78
N GLU A 44 -4.38 -0.05 10.70
CA GLU A 44 -3.24 0.67 11.30
C GLU A 44 -2.20 1.08 10.26
N PHE A 45 -1.95 0.20 9.29
CA PHE A 45 -1.08 0.51 8.15
C PHE A 45 -1.65 1.65 7.29
N LEU A 46 -2.91 1.57 6.87
CA LEU A 46 -3.57 2.59 6.04
C LEU A 46 -3.67 3.93 6.78
N THR A 47 -3.91 3.90 8.09
CA THR A 47 -3.92 5.10 8.94
C THR A 47 -2.57 5.81 8.89
N LYS A 48 -1.46 5.08 9.01
CA LYS A 48 -0.11 5.66 8.95
C LYS A 48 0.23 6.25 7.58
N ILE A 49 -0.35 5.72 6.50
CA ILE A 49 -0.18 6.27 5.14
C ILE A 49 -1.00 7.56 4.96
N ASN A 50 -2.21 7.57 5.51
CA ASN A 50 -3.15 8.69 5.38
C ASN A 50 -2.86 9.84 6.37
N ASP A 51 -1.93 9.63 7.31
CA ASP A 51 -1.50 10.64 8.28
C ASP A 51 -0.49 11.61 7.66
N THR A 52 -0.95 12.83 7.39
CA THR A 52 -0.14 13.91 6.81
C THR A 52 0.95 14.42 7.75
N GLU A 53 0.84 14.17 9.06
CA GLU A 53 1.83 14.57 10.06
C GLU A 53 2.85 13.46 10.34
N ASN A 54 2.72 12.30 9.69
CA ASN A 54 3.63 11.19 9.89
C ASN A 54 5.05 11.51 9.40
N ALA A 55 5.97 11.66 10.36
CA ALA A 55 7.37 11.99 10.11
C ALA A 55 8.24 10.77 9.75
N GLN A 56 7.69 9.55 9.77
CA GLN A 56 8.46 8.35 9.49
C GLN A 56 8.74 8.22 7.98
N PRO A 57 10.02 8.20 7.53
CA PRO A 57 10.37 8.28 6.11
C PRO A 57 9.74 7.17 5.25
N GLN A 58 9.59 5.96 5.80
CA GLN A 58 8.98 4.86 5.08
C GLN A 58 7.50 5.11 4.75
N PHE A 59 6.75 5.75 5.65
CA PHE A 59 5.34 6.03 5.42
C PHE A 59 5.16 7.26 4.54
N GLN A 60 6.07 8.24 4.62
CA GLN A 60 6.10 9.37 3.68
C GLN A 60 6.36 8.91 2.24
N LEU A 61 7.29 7.96 2.04
CA LEU A 61 7.56 7.37 0.74
C LEU A 61 6.32 6.63 0.19
N LEU A 62 5.73 5.75 1.00
CA LEU A 62 4.54 4.98 0.58
C LEU A 62 3.37 5.90 0.27
N SER A 63 3.11 6.89 1.13
CA SER A 63 2.06 7.88 0.91
C SER A 63 2.29 8.64 -0.40
N SER A 64 3.53 9.09 -0.66
CA SER A 64 3.87 9.78 -1.92
C SER A 64 3.59 8.92 -3.15
N ILE A 65 3.95 7.62 -3.13
CA ILE A 65 3.69 6.68 -4.24
C ILE A 65 2.19 6.48 -4.43
N ILE A 66 1.48 6.14 -3.35
CA ILE A 66 0.05 5.80 -3.39
C ILE A 66 -0.78 7.01 -3.81
N GLU A 67 -0.49 8.19 -3.25
CA GLU A 67 -1.18 9.42 -3.61
C GLU A 67 -0.96 9.79 -5.08
N ARG A 68 0.26 9.62 -5.60
CA ARG A 68 0.56 9.87 -7.02
C ARG A 68 -0.31 8.97 -7.90
N GLU A 69 -0.37 7.67 -7.63
CA GLU A 69 -1.18 6.75 -8.43
C GLU A 69 -2.69 7.00 -8.30
N LEU A 70 -3.17 7.33 -7.09
CA LEU A 70 -4.56 7.71 -6.90
C LEU A 70 -4.92 8.97 -7.70
N ARG A 71 -4.06 9.99 -7.70
CA ARG A 71 -4.26 11.21 -8.51
C ARG A 71 -4.22 10.92 -10.00
N ASN A 72 -3.28 10.09 -10.49
CA ASN A 72 -3.22 9.65 -11.89
C ASN A 72 -4.51 8.93 -12.32
N SER A 73 -5.13 8.21 -11.38
CA SER A 73 -6.42 7.52 -11.56
C SER A 73 -7.65 8.39 -11.25
N HIS A 74 -7.49 9.71 -11.11
CA HIS A 74 -8.57 10.67 -10.79
C HIS A 74 -9.31 10.41 -9.47
N LYS A 75 -8.67 9.70 -8.52
CA LYS A 75 -9.18 9.42 -7.18
C LYS A 75 -8.61 10.43 -6.18
N ARG A 76 -9.43 10.87 -5.21
CA ARG A 76 -8.98 11.74 -4.11
C ARG A 76 -8.34 10.86 -3.02
N PRO A 77 -7.04 11.01 -2.70
CA PRO A 77 -6.34 10.05 -1.83
C PRO A 77 -6.99 9.85 -0.47
N VAL A 78 -7.25 10.95 0.25
CA VAL A 78 -7.85 10.90 1.59
C VAL A 78 -9.23 10.23 1.59
N LEU A 79 -10.08 10.55 0.61
CA LEU A 79 -11.42 9.93 0.52
C LEU A 79 -11.33 8.45 0.19
N TYR A 80 -10.41 8.06 -0.70
CA TYR A 80 -10.19 6.68 -1.09
C TYR A 80 -9.72 5.84 0.10
N LEU A 81 -8.72 6.31 0.83
CA LEU A 81 -8.15 5.61 1.98
C LEU A 81 -9.15 5.52 3.13
N ASN A 82 -9.91 6.59 3.40
CA ASN A 82 -10.96 6.56 4.42
C ASN A 82 -12.08 5.56 4.06
N SER A 83 -12.57 5.60 2.81
CA SER A 83 -13.57 4.64 2.33
C SER A 83 -13.06 3.20 2.42
N LEU A 84 -11.80 2.94 2.05
CA LEU A 84 -11.19 1.63 2.18
C LEU A 84 -11.15 1.15 3.64
N MET A 85 -10.75 2.03 4.57
CA MET A 85 -10.71 1.69 5.99
C MET A 85 -12.10 1.38 6.57
N GLU A 86 -13.14 2.12 6.20
CA GLU A 86 -14.52 1.80 6.63
C GLU A 86 -14.98 0.46 6.06
N GLU A 87 -14.76 0.20 4.77
CA GLU A 87 -15.16 -1.06 4.15
C GLU A 87 -14.45 -2.29 4.74
N ILE A 88 -13.19 -2.12 5.19
CA ILE A 88 -12.47 -3.16 5.93
C ILE A 88 -13.15 -3.44 7.28
N ARG A 89 -13.61 -2.40 8.00
CA ARG A 89 -14.33 -2.56 9.28
C ARG A 89 -15.66 -3.26 9.09
N ASP A 90 -16.39 -2.87 8.05
CA ASP A 90 -17.70 -3.46 7.70
C ASP A 90 -17.59 -4.88 7.12
N GLY A 91 -16.37 -5.34 6.80
CA GLY A 91 -16.15 -6.67 6.25
C GLY A 91 -16.61 -6.82 4.80
N ALA A 92 -16.70 -5.71 4.05
CA ALA A 92 -17.12 -5.70 2.65
C ALA A 92 -15.99 -6.19 1.71
N LEU A 93 -15.58 -7.45 1.84
CA LEU A 93 -14.40 -8.00 1.17
C LEU A 93 -14.44 -7.83 -0.36
N GLU A 94 -15.62 -7.94 -0.97
CA GLU A 94 -15.80 -7.78 -2.43
C GLU A 94 -15.42 -6.37 -2.92
N SER A 95 -15.66 -5.32 -2.14
CA SER A 95 -15.28 -3.94 -2.50
C SER A 95 -13.85 -3.59 -2.06
N VAL A 96 -13.38 -4.21 -0.97
CA VAL A 96 -12.06 -3.98 -0.39
C VAL A 96 -10.96 -4.55 -1.28
N VAL A 97 -11.10 -5.79 -1.76
CA VAL A 97 -10.03 -6.50 -2.50
C VAL A 97 -9.55 -5.72 -3.72
N PRO A 98 -10.42 -5.26 -4.65
CA PRO A 98 -9.98 -4.49 -5.81
C PRO A 98 -9.26 -3.19 -5.44
N LYS A 99 -9.64 -2.57 -4.31
CA LYS A 99 -9.01 -1.33 -3.85
C LYS A 99 -7.62 -1.55 -3.29
N ILE A 100 -7.39 -2.69 -2.63
CA ILE A 100 -6.06 -3.09 -2.14
C ILE A 100 -5.20 -3.53 -3.31
N GLU A 101 -5.75 -4.28 -4.27
CA GLU A 101 -5.03 -4.68 -5.50
C GLU A 101 -4.48 -3.47 -6.24
N PHE A 102 -5.27 -2.40 -6.38
CA PHE A 102 -4.79 -1.13 -6.94
C PHE A 102 -3.57 -0.57 -6.20
N ILE A 103 -3.55 -0.63 -4.86
CA ILE A 103 -2.40 -0.16 -4.05
C ILE A 103 -1.21 -1.11 -4.25
N VAL A 104 -1.44 -2.41 -4.32
CA VAL A 104 -0.41 -3.43 -4.58
C VAL A 104 0.26 -3.18 -5.92
N GLU A 105 -0.51 -2.99 -7.00
CA GLU A 105 0.04 -2.71 -8.34
C GLU A 105 0.92 -1.45 -8.36
N ALA A 106 0.48 -0.39 -7.66
CA ALA A 106 1.26 0.84 -7.52
C ALA A 106 2.61 0.60 -6.83
N LEU A 107 2.62 -0.14 -5.72
CA LEU A 107 3.83 -0.45 -4.97
C LEU A 107 4.74 -1.44 -5.71
N ASP A 108 4.17 -2.41 -6.42
CA ASP A 108 4.88 -3.42 -7.18
C ASP A 108 5.60 -2.83 -8.40
N THR A 109 4.97 -1.87 -9.07
CA THR A 109 5.58 -1.08 -10.15
C THR A 109 6.82 -0.34 -9.65
N GLU A 110 6.69 0.41 -8.54
CA GLU A 110 7.80 1.12 -7.93
C GLU A 110 8.90 0.19 -7.41
N ASN A 111 8.52 -0.96 -6.85
CA ASN A 111 9.47 -1.98 -6.42
C ASN A 111 10.31 -2.49 -7.60
N SER A 112 9.65 -2.84 -8.70
CA SER A 112 10.25 -3.37 -9.91
C SER A 112 11.17 -2.35 -10.60
N GLU A 113 10.72 -1.10 -10.71
CA GLU A 113 11.54 -0.01 -11.24
C GLU A 113 12.79 0.24 -10.39
N ALA A 114 12.64 0.26 -9.07
CA ALA A 114 13.76 0.44 -8.15
C ALA A 114 14.78 -0.70 -8.31
N LEU A 115 14.31 -1.95 -8.44
CA LEU A 115 15.16 -3.12 -8.67
C LEU A 115 15.93 -3.02 -9.99
N SER A 116 15.26 -2.61 -11.07
CA SER A 116 15.86 -2.42 -12.40
C SER A 116 16.99 -1.38 -12.34
N LYS A 117 16.74 -0.22 -11.71
CA LYS A 117 17.76 0.83 -11.49
C LYS A 117 18.94 0.37 -10.62
N ILE A 118 18.71 -0.53 -9.65
CA ILE A 118 19.79 -1.13 -8.84
C ILE A 118 20.66 -2.06 -9.69
N LYS A 119 20.05 -2.81 -10.60
CA LYS A 119 20.74 -3.73 -11.52
C LYS A 119 21.52 -3.00 -12.63
N GLY A 120 21.24 -1.73 -12.85
CA GLY A 120 21.95 -0.89 -13.83
C GLY A 120 21.29 -0.84 -15.21
N ASP A 121 19.99 -1.15 -15.28
CA ASP A 121 19.15 -0.92 -16.46
C ASP A 121 18.79 0.57 -16.63
#